data_AF-A0A0G0PY43-F1
#
_entry.id   AF-A0A0G0PY43-F1
#
_cell.length_a   1.000
_cell.length_b   1.000
_cell.length_c   1.000
_cell.angle_alpha   90.00
_cell.angle_beta   90.00
_cell.angle_gamma   90.00
#
_symmetry.space_group_name_H-M   'P 1'
#
loop_
_entity.id
_entity.type
_entity.pdbx_description
1 polymer ?
#
loop_
_entity_poly.entity_id
_entity_poly.type
_entity_poly.pdbx_seq_one_letter_code
_entity_poly.pdbx_strand_id
1 'polypeptide(L)' 'MAEVTRKEQESFENLLRRFNRKVQQFGILPVARKKMYFNKPLSKREQREIAIRKKIKKDAKLKQLIRGF' A
#
# COMPACT_ATOMS: atom_id res chain seq x y z
N MET A 1 10.51 -6.72 -6.73
CA MET A 1 11.68 -6.37 -5.90
C MET A 1 11.87 -4.86 -5.99
N ALA A 2 12.19 -4.18 -4.89
CA ALA A 2 12.41 -2.73 -4.91
C ALA A 2 13.91 -2.46 -4.96
N GLU A 3 14.37 -1.80 -6.02
CA GLU A 3 15.78 -1.41 -6.18
C GLU A 3 15.92 0.11 -6.16
N VAL A 4 16.94 0.59 -5.45
CA VAL A 4 17.32 2.00 -5.36
C VAL A 4 18.84 2.10 -5.42
N THR A 5 19.33 2.82 -6.43
CA THR A 5 20.75 3.13 -6.56
C THR A 5 21.09 4.43 -5.80
N ARG A 6 22.32 4.47 -5.27
CA ARG A 6 22.83 5.65 -4.57
C ARG A 6 23.14 6.76 -5.55
N LYS A 7 22.74 8.00 -5.19
CA LYS A 7 23.13 9.21 -5.92
C LYS A 7 24.41 9.79 -5.32
N GLU A 8 25.21 10.48 -6.13
CA GLU A 8 26.56 10.95 -5.76
C GLU A 8 26.58 11.90 -4.55
N GLN A 9 25.53 12.70 -4.34
CA GLN A 9 25.44 13.67 -3.23
C GLN A 9 24.40 13.28 -2.16
N GLU A 10 24.01 12.01 -2.05
CA GLU A 10 23.06 11.57 -1.02
C GLU A 10 23.73 11.04 0.25
N SER A 11 23.24 11.51 1.40
CA SER A 11 23.42 10.87 2.70
C SER A 11 22.74 9.49 2.72
N PHE A 12 23.32 8.56 3.46
CA PHE A 12 22.82 7.20 3.64
C PHE A 12 21.36 7.16 4.13
N GLU A 13 21.01 8.04 5.06
CA GLU A 13 19.66 8.10 5.63
C GLU A 13 18.59 8.48 4.58
N ASN A 14 18.93 9.40 3.67
CA ASN A 14 18.05 9.77 2.57
C ASN A 14 17.84 8.61 1.59
N LEU A 15 18.90 7.83 1.32
CA LEU A 15 18.79 6.60 0.52
C LEU A 15 17.85 5.58 1.19
N LEU A 16 18.01 5.33 2.49
CA LEU A 16 17.16 4.40 3.24
C LEU A 16 15.69 4.84 3.23
N ARG A 17 15.43 6.14 3.40
CA ARG A 17 14.08 6.70 3.33
C ARG A 17 13.43 6.51 1.96
N ARG A 18 14.18 6.71 0.86
CA ARG A 18 13.68 6.45 -0.50
C ARG A 18 13.41 4.96 -0.73
N PHE A 19 14.30 4.11 -0.25
CA PHE A 19 14.13 2.66 -0.31
C PHE A 19 12.85 2.24 0.43
N ASN A 20 12.66 2.67 1.67
CA ASN A 20 11.46 2.40 2.46
C ASN A 20 10.19 2.89 1.76
N ARG A 21 10.22 4.09 1.16
CA ARG A 21 9.08 4.61 0.37
C ARG A 21 8.79 3.75 -0.85
N LYS A 22 9.82 3.31 -1.60
CA LYS A 22 9.63 2.38 -2.73
C LYS A 22 9.07 1.05 -2.27
N VAL A 23 9.56 0.46 -1.18
CA VAL A 23 9.06 -0.80 -0.61
C VAL A 23 7.58 -0.70 -0.25
N GLN A 24 7.17 0.43 0.35
CA GLN A 24 5.77 0.72 0.65
C GLN A 24 4.92 0.90 -0.61
N GLN A 25 5.40 1.66 -1.60
CA GLN A 25 4.71 1.89 -2.87
C GLN A 25 4.50 0.59 -3.65
N PHE A 26 5.52 -0.26 -3.74
CA PHE A 26 5.41 -1.57 -4.38
C PHE A 26 4.54 -2.56 -3.60
N GLY A 27 4.15 -2.24 -2.35
CA GLY A 27 3.26 -3.08 -1.56
C GLY A 27 3.85 -4.45 -1.23
N ILE A 28 5.19 -4.58 -1.21
CA ILE A 28 5.89 -5.85 -1.04
C ILE A 28 5.47 -6.53 0.29
N LEU A 29 5.37 -5.76 1.38
CA LEU A 29 5.00 -6.27 2.70
C LEU A 29 3.56 -6.80 2.76
N PRO A 30 2.50 -6.08 2.29
CA PRO A 30 1.17 -6.64 2.16
C PRO A 30 1.09 -7.93 1.33
N VAL A 31 1.81 -7.96 0.20
CA VAL A 31 1.81 -9.14 -0.70
C VAL A 31 2.48 -10.33 -0.03
N ALA A 32 3.63 -10.12 0.60
CA ALA A 32 4.32 -11.16 1.35
C ALA A 32 3.43 -11.72 2.47
N ARG A 33 2.83 -10.84 3.30
CA ARG A 33 1.89 -11.26 4.36
C ARG A 33 0.70 -12.05 3.84
N LYS A 34 0.11 -11.65 2.71
CA LYS A 34 -1.01 -12.37 2.10
C LYS A 34 -0.59 -13.77 1.58
N LYS A 35 0.65 -13.92 1.14
CA LYS A 35 1.21 -15.17 0.62
C LYS A 35 1.73 -16.12 1.71
N MET A 36 1.87 -15.65 2.96
CA MET A 36 2.34 -16.50 4.08
C MET A 36 1.45 -17.71 4.35
N TYR A 37 0.14 -17.60 4.05
CA TYR A 37 -0.82 -18.66 4.29
C TYR A 37 -1.69 -18.90 3.05
N PHE A 38 -2.10 -20.15 2.86
CA PHE A 38 -3.08 -20.49 1.84
C PHE A 38 -4.43 -19.85 2.18
N ASN A 39 -5.02 -19.18 1.20
CA ASN A 39 -6.36 -18.61 1.29
C ASN A 39 -7.18 -19.11 0.11
N LYS A 40 -8.39 -19.60 0.38
CA LYS A 40 -9.34 -20.00 -0.68
C LYS A 40 -9.61 -18.78 -1.59
N PRO A 41 -9.66 -18.95 -2.93
CA PRO A 41 -10.03 -17.85 -3.81
C PRO A 41 -11.43 -17.35 -3.46
N LEU A 42 -11.56 -16.02 -3.38
CA LEU A 42 -12.82 -15.35 -3.06
C LEU A 42 -13.83 -15.55 -4.19
N SER A 43 -15.11 -15.74 -3.84
CA SER A 43 -16.21 -15.71 -4.80
C SER A 43 -16.36 -14.30 -5.42
N LYS A 44 -16.94 -14.22 -6.63
CA LYS A 44 -17.23 -12.92 -7.30
C LYS A 44 -18.05 -11.99 -6.41
N ARG A 45 -18.99 -12.53 -5.61
CA ARG A 45 -19.82 -11.76 -4.68
C ARG A 45 -18.96 -11.15 -3.56
N GLU A 46 -18.13 -11.96 -2.92
CA GLU A 46 -17.25 -11.51 -1.82
C GLU A 46 -16.25 -10.46 -2.30
N GLN A 47 -15.70 -10.63 -3.51
CA GLN A 47 -14.82 -9.64 -4.13
C GLN A 47 -15.52 -8.29 -4.34
N ARG A 48 -16.78 -8.30 -4.81
CA ARG A 48 -17.60 -7.08 -4.98
C ARG A 48 -17.86 -6.39 -3.66
N GLU A 49 -18.27 -7.14 -2.62
CA GLU A 49 -18.54 -6.57 -1.30
C GLU A 49 -17.29 -5.93 -0.68
N ILE A 50 -16.13 -6.58 -0.77
CA ILE A 50 -14.85 -6.03 -0.31
C ILE A 50 -14.52 -4.73 -1.06
N ALA A 51 -14.72 -4.69 -2.38
CA ALA A 51 -14.47 -3.50 -3.19
C ALA A 51 -15.38 -2.33 -2.78
N ILE A 52 -16.67 -2.59 -2.57
CA ILE A 52 -17.64 -1.59 -2.10
C ILE A 52 -17.23 -1.04 -0.73
N ARG A 53 -16.92 -1.91 0.23
CA ARG A 53 -16.46 -1.49 1.57
C ARG A 53 -15.19 -0.63 1.49
N LYS A 54 -14.24 -0.98 0.63
CA LYS A 54 -13.02 -0.19 0.41
C LYS A 54 -13.32 1.19 -0.17
N LYS A 55 -14.23 1.28 -1.15
CA LYS A 55 -14.68 2.54 -1.74
C LYS A 55 -15.32 3.45 -0.69
N ILE A 56 -16.28 2.93 0.09
CA ILE A 56 -16.96 3.69 1.15
C ILE A 56 -15.95 4.26 2.16
N LYS A 57 -14.98 3.45 2.60
CA LYS A 57 -13.93 3.93 3.53
C LYS A 57 -13.07 5.04 2.92
N LYS A 58 -12.72 4.93 1.63
CA LYS A 58 -11.93 5.96 0.92
C LYS A 58 -12.72 7.26 0.82
N ASP A 59 -13.99 7.18 0.43
CA ASP A 59 -14.87 8.35 0.28
C ASP A 59 -15.15 9.02 1.64
N ALA A 60 -15.36 8.24 2.70
CA ALA A 60 -15.52 8.75 4.06
C ALA A 60 -14.27 9.51 4.54
N LYS A 61 -13.07 8.96 4.30
CA LYS A 61 -11.80 9.62 4.64
C LYS A 61 -11.62 10.93 3.86
N LEU A 62 -11.99 10.96 2.58
CA LEU A 62 -11.94 12.16 1.76
C LEU A 62 -12.90 13.24 2.28
N LYS A 63 -14.15 12.86 2.62
CA LYS A 63 -15.13 13.78 3.21
C LYS A 63 -14.66 14.37 4.54
N GLN A 64 -14.01 13.57 5.40
CA GLN A 64 -13.42 14.06 6.65
C GLN A 64 -12.31 15.09 6.40
N LEU A 65 -11.44 14.86 5.42
CA LEU A 65 -10.39 15.82 5.04
C LEU A 65 -10.96 17.14 4.52
N ILE A 66 -12.04 17.09 3.73
CA ILE A 66 -12.68 18.28 3.17
C ILE A 66 -13.46 19.06 4.24
N ARG A 67 -14.11 18.37 5.18
CA ARG A 67 -14.92 18.97 6.24
C ARG A 67 -14.10 19.46 7.45
N GLY A 68 -12.83 19.07 7.52
CA GLY A 68 -11.87 19.51 8.54
C GLY A 68 -11.19 20.85 8.24
N PHE A 69 -11.65 21.56 7.20
CA PHE A 69 -11.35 22.95 6.89
C PHE A 69 -12.65 23.75 6.92
#